data_AF-A0ABD2IBI9-F1
#
_entry.id   AF-A0ABD2IBI9-F1
#
_cell.length_a   1.000
_cell.length_b   1.000
_cell.length_c   1.000
_cell.angle_alpha   90.00
_cell.angle_beta   90.00
_cell.angle_gamma   90.00
#
_symmetry.space_group_name_H-M   'P 1'
#
loop_
_entity.id
_entity.type
_entity.pdbx_description
1 polymer ?
#
loop_
_entity_poly.entity_id
_entity_poly.type
_entity_poly.pdbx_seq_one_letter_code
_entity_poly.pdbx_strand_id
1 'polypeptide(L)'
;MLIPQNGMLYFEIKILVMKRDEDPVIDIELWSESSNSSYTYSSSGKILGHNIHGLSGFPTFGQGDTIGIGTNLNTMEAIYTKNGQPLSG
;
A
#
# COMPACT_ATOMS: atom_id res chain seq x y z
N MET A 1 -17.33 -5.14 1.52
CA MET A 1 -17.19 -3.70 1.18
C MET A 1 -17.65 -3.52 -0.26
N LEU A 2 -18.55 -2.60 -0.56
CA LEU A 2 -18.86 -2.25 -1.96
C LEU A 2 -17.72 -1.36 -2.47
N ILE A 3 -17.02 -1.79 -3.51
CA ILE A 3 -15.95 -1.00 -4.13
C ILE A 3 -16.61 -0.12 -5.20
N PRO A 4 -16.39 1.21 -5.20
CA PRO A 4 -16.84 2.09 -6.27
C PRO A 4 -16.36 1.57 -7.65
N GLN A 5 -17.14 1.76 -8.71
CA GLN A 5 -16.69 1.40 -10.06
C GLN A 5 -15.72 2.44 -10.67
N ASN A 6 -15.63 3.62 -10.07
CA ASN A 6 -14.81 4.73 -10.52
C ASN A 6 -14.38 5.62 -9.34
N GLY A 7 -13.37 6.46 -9.57
CA GLY A 7 -12.84 7.39 -8.57
C GLY A 7 -11.61 6.86 -7.84
N MET A 8 -11.42 7.27 -6.59
CA MET A 8 -10.29 6.86 -5.77
C MET A 8 -10.77 6.11 -4.53
N LEU A 9 -10.14 4.98 -4.25
CA LEU A 9 -10.21 4.31 -2.95
C LEU A 9 -8.95 4.67 -2.18
N TYR A 10 -9.08 5.21 -0.97
CA TYR A 10 -7.96 5.60 -0.12
C TYR A 10 -8.28 5.37 1.34
N PHE A 11 -7.31 4.84 2.09
CA PHE A 11 -7.43 4.63 3.52
C PHE A 11 -6.10 4.87 4.21
N GLU A 12 -6.17 5.29 5.47
CA GLU A 12 -5.01 5.50 6.33
C GLU A 12 -5.01 4.51 7.47
N ILE A 13 -3.84 3.91 7.70
CA ILE A 13 -3.62 2.92 8.75
C ILE A 13 -2.58 3.46 9.70
N LYS A 14 -2.96 3.65 10.96
CA LYS A 14 -2.02 4.03 12.02
C LYS A 14 -1.41 2.79 12.66
N ILE A 15 -0.08 2.70 12.64
CA ILE A 15 0.65 1.59 13.22
C ILE A 15 0.83 1.83 14.71
N LEU A 16 0.03 1.16 15.54
CA LEU A 16 0.10 1.33 17.00
C LEU A 16 1.20 0.48 17.63
N VAL A 17 1.48 -0.71 17.09
CA VAL A 17 2.46 -1.66 17.59
C VAL A 17 3.06 -2.42 16.41
N MET A 18 4.38 -2.62 16.42
CA MET A 18 5.08 -3.56 15.54
C MET A 18 5.78 -4.62 16.37
N LYS A 19 5.65 -5.88 15.97
CA LYS A 19 6.46 -6.97 16.53
C LYS A 19 7.78 -7.05 15.77
N ARG A 20 8.89 -7.27 16.49
CA ARG A 20 10.25 -7.25 15.93
C ARG A 20 10.55 -8.40 14.95
N ASP A 21 9.80 -9.49 15.00
CA ASP A 21 10.12 -10.73 14.28
C ASP A 21 9.37 -10.89 12.94
N GLU A 22 8.55 -9.90 12.56
CA GLU A 22 7.79 -9.89 11.30
C GLU A 22 8.13 -8.58 10.57
N ASP A 23 8.33 -8.60 9.25
CA ASP A 23 8.36 -7.39 8.41
C ASP A 23 6.89 -6.99 8.17
N PRO A 24 6.33 -5.99 8.85
CA PRO A 24 4.93 -5.67 8.70
C PRO A 24 4.67 -5.19 7.28
N VAL A 25 3.64 -5.77 6.71
CA VAL A 25 3.25 -5.55 5.33
C VAL A 25 1.84 -4.98 5.33
N ILE A 26 1.66 -3.87 4.63
CA ILE A 26 0.35 -3.33 4.31
C ILE A 26 0.05 -3.70 2.87
N ASP A 27 -1.03 -4.46 2.67
CA ASP A 27 -1.43 -4.95 1.36
C ASP A 27 -2.81 -4.41 0.98
N ILE A 28 -2.94 -3.99 -0.28
CA ILE A 28 -4.22 -3.86 -0.95
C ILE A 28 -4.35 -5.06 -1.89
N GLU A 29 -5.35 -5.90 -1.64
CA GLU A 29 -5.82 -6.87 -2.61
C GLU A 29 -7.03 -6.27 -3.34
N LEU A 30 -6.87 -6.00 -4.65
CA LEU A 30 -7.99 -5.66 -5.52
C LEU A 30 -8.45 -6.94 -6.20
N TRP A 31 -9.56 -7.47 -5.70
CA TRP A 31 -10.22 -8.62 -6.30
C TRP A 31 -11.19 -8.18 -7.39
N SER A 32 -10.96 -8.59 -8.63
CA SER A 32 -11.93 -8.49 -9.72
C SER A 32 -12.14 -9.85 -10.38
N GLU A 33 -13.30 -10.08 -11.00
CA GLU A 33 -13.58 -11.32 -11.75
C GLU A 33 -12.58 -11.57 -12.89
N SER A 34 -11.87 -10.53 -13.35
CA SER A 34 -10.93 -10.56 -14.46
C SER A 34 -9.44 -10.53 -14.05
N SER A 35 -9.13 -10.21 -12.79
CA SER A 35 -7.75 -10.13 -12.30
C SER A 35 -7.68 -10.15 -10.78
N ASN A 36 -6.73 -10.92 -10.24
CA ASN A 36 -6.28 -10.76 -8.86
C ASN A 36 -4.97 -9.96 -8.88
N SER A 37 -4.98 -8.74 -8.33
CA SER A 37 -3.77 -7.92 -8.21
C SER A 37 -3.63 -7.45 -6.77
N SER A 38 -2.58 -7.96 -6.12
CA SER A 38 -2.12 -7.50 -4.81
C SER A 38 -1.01 -6.48 -5.02
N TYR A 39 -1.07 -5.39 -4.25
CA TYR A 39 -0.11 -4.30 -4.23
C TYR A 39 0.26 -4.01 -2.78
N THR A 40 1.54 -4.15 -2.50
CA THR A 40 2.03 -4.33 -1.14
C THR A 40 3.12 -3.32 -0.82
N TYR A 41 3.10 -2.74 0.38
CA TYR A 41 4.17 -1.91 0.91
C TYR A 41 4.67 -2.47 2.25
N SER A 42 5.95 -2.87 2.29
CA SER A 42 6.60 -3.43 3.47
C SER A 42 7.27 -2.36 4.33
N SER A 43 7.39 -2.63 5.62
CA SER A 43 8.07 -1.73 6.57
C SER A 43 9.54 -1.49 6.22
N SER A 44 10.15 -2.45 5.51
CA SER A 44 11.49 -2.35 4.95
C SER A 44 11.62 -1.38 3.77
N GLY A 45 10.54 -0.71 3.36
CA GLY A 45 10.58 0.29 2.28
C GLY A 45 10.50 -0.33 0.88
N LYS A 46 9.91 -1.53 0.75
CA LYS A 46 9.72 -2.20 -0.54
C LYS A 46 8.28 -2.14 -0.98
N ILE A 47 8.06 -1.86 -2.25
CA ILE A 47 6.75 -1.99 -2.90
C ILE A 47 6.78 -3.24 -3.77
N LEU A 48 5.84 -4.16 -3.55
CA LEU A 48 5.66 -5.39 -4.31
C LEU A 48 4.30 -5.34 -5.02
N GLY A 49 4.15 -6.05 -6.13
CA GLY A 49 2.85 -6.16 -6.80
C GLY A 49 2.91 -6.97 -8.09
N HIS A 50 1.74 -7.26 -8.66
CA HIS A 50 1.63 -8.08 -9.86
C HIS A 50 2.51 -7.51 -10.99
N ASN A 51 3.47 -8.30 -11.47
CA ASN A 51 4.49 -7.98 -12.49
C ASN A 51 5.63 -7.02 -12.10
N ILE A 52 5.72 -6.55 -10.85
CA ILE A 52 6.86 -5.75 -10.38
C ILE A 52 7.76 -6.63 -9.50
N HIS A 53 9.03 -6.80 -9.88
CA HIS A 53 10.04 -7.58 -9.13
C HIS A 53 10.49 -6.91 -7.81
N GLY A 54 9.62 -6.12 -7.19
CA GLY A 54 9.91 -5.31 -6.02
C GLY A 54 10.67 -4.03 -6.37
N LEU A 55 10.07 -2.89 -6.06
CA LEU A 55 10.76 -1.61 -6.05
C LEU A 55 11.26 -1.33 -4.62
N SER A 56 12.51 -0.92 -4.50
CA SER A 56 13.16 -0.62 -3.22
C SER A 56 13.59 0.83 -3.16
N GLY A 57 13.91 1.34 -1.98
CA GLY A 57 14.40 2.72 -1.79
C GLY A 57 13.35 3.70 -1.27
N PHE A 58 12.12 3.23 -1.05
CA PHE A 58 11.09 4.04 -0.41
C PHE A 58 11.36 4.17 1.10
N PRO A 59 10.77 5.18 1.76
CA PRO A 59 10.85 5.32 3.20
C PRO A 59 10.49 4.02 3.93
N THR A 60 11.22 3.70 5.00
CA THR A 60 10.80 2.65 5.94
C THR A 60 9.69 3.19 6.85
N PHE A 61 8.91 2.32 7.48
CA PHE A 61 7.92 2.74 8.47
C PHE A 61 7.91 1.86 9.71
N GLY A 62 7.41 2.42 10.82
CA GLY A 62 7.49 1.83 12.13
C GLY A 62 6.26 2.10 13.00
N GLN A 63 6.36 1.67 14.27
CA GLN A 63 5.41 2.07 15.29
C GLN A 63 5.27 3.60 15.36
N GLY A 64 4.04 4.09 15.39
CA GLY A 64 3.70 5.51 15.44
C GLY A 64 3.44 6.14 14.07
N ASP A 65 3.93 5.55 12.99
CA ASP A 65 3.69 6.04 11.64
C ASP A 65 2.24 5.78 11.20
N THR A 66 1.73 6.65 10.32
CA THR A 66 0.47 6.48 9.61
C THR A 66 0.76 6.26 8.14
N ILE A 67 0.27 5.16 7.56
CA ILE A 67 0.48 4.81 6.17
C ILE A 67 -0.84 4.95 5.42
N GLY A 68 -0.83 5.79 4.40
CA GLY A 68 -1.93 5.87 3.45
C GLY A 68 -1.69 4.93 2.30
N ILE A 69 -2.73 4.23 1.89
CA ILE A 69 -2.69 3.33 0.75
C ILE A 69 -4.02 3.44 0.00
N GLY A 70 -3.93 3.40 -1.33
CA GLY A 70 -5.09 3.58 -2.17
C GLY A 70 -4.84 3.22 -3.62
N THR A 71 -5.88 3.37 -4.43
CA THR A 71 -5.81 3.19 -5.87
C THR A 71 -6.72 4.19 -6.57
N ASN A 72 -6.26 4.71 -7.71
CA ASN A 72 -7.12 5.37 -8.67
C ASN A 72 -7.75 4.31 -9.56
N LEU A 73 -9.05 4.09 -9.42
CA LEU A 73 -9.78 3.05 -10.13
C LEU A 73 -9.91 3.33 -11.63
N ASN A 74 -9.65 4.57 -12.07
CA ASN A 74 -9.67 4.92 -13.49
C ASN A 74 -8.34 4.60 -14.19
N THR A 75 -7.20 4.72 -13.48
CA THR A 75 -5.85 4.52 -14.04
C THR A 75 -5.21 3.21 -13.59
N MET A 76 -5.79 2.55 -12.58
CA MET A 76 -5.22 1.42 -11.86
C MET A 76 -3.85 1.72 -11.22
N GLU A 77 -3.55 2.99 -10.97
CA GLU A 77 -2.33 3.39 -10.26
C GLU A 77 -2.50 3.20 -8.75
N ALA A 78 -1.47 2.66 -8.12
CA ALA A 78 -1.39 2.56 -6.66
C ALA A 78 -0.89 3.89 -6.06
N ILE A 79 -1.47 4.26 -4.93
CA ILE A 79 -1.14 5.47 -4.17
C ILE A 79 -0.60 5.03 -2.82
N TYR A 80 0.56 5.55 -2.43
CA TYR A 80 1.15 5.32 -1.11
C TYR A 80 1.59 6.63 -0.47
N THR A 81 1.30 6.78 0.82
CA THR A 81 1.75 7.93 1.62
C THR A 81 2.31 7.46 2.97
N LYS A 82 3.25 8.23 3.51
CA LYS A 82 3.73 8.11 4.89
C LYS A 82 3.49 9.43 5.61
N ASN A 83 2.76 9.38 6.72
CA ASN A 83 2.42 10.53 7.56
C ASN A 83 1.83 11.70 6.73
N GLY A 84 0.94 11.37 5.80
CA GLY A 84 0.28 12.33 4.90
C GLY A 84 1.14 12.85 3.74
N GLN A 85 2.37 12.37 3.58
CA GLN A 85 3.26 12.74 2.46
C GLN A 85 3.33 11.61 1.43
N PRO A 86 3.22 11.90 0.12
CA PRO A 86 3.44 10.90 -0.92
C PRO A 86 4.81 10.23 -0.79
N LEU A 87 4.90 8.92 -1.06
CA LEU A 87 6.20 8.28 -1.14
C LEU A 87 6.95 8.78 -2.38
N SER A 88 8.10 9.42 -2.16
CA SER A 88 9.11 9.64 -3.19
C SER A 88 10.21 8.59 -3.03
N GLY A 89 10.53 7.87 -4.11
CA GLY A 89 11.70 7.00 -4.19
C GLY A 89 12.95 7.76 -4.60
#